data_AF-A0A7S0PQ45-F1
#
_entry.id   AF-A0A7S0PQ45-F1
#
_cell.length_a   1.000
_cell.length_b   1.000
_cell.length_c   1.000
_cell.angle_alpha   90.00
_cell.angle_beta   90.00
_cell.angle_gamma   90.00
#
_symmetry.space_group_name_H-M   'P 1'
#
loop_
_entity.id
_entity.type
_entity.pdbx_description
1 polymer ?
#
loop_
_entity_poly.entity_id
_entity_poly.type
_entity_poly.pdbx_seq_one_letter_code
_entity_poly.pdbx_strand_id
1 'polypeptide(L)'
;PAPAPAPAEAPMDTDAPAENGENTAPEDPNGEKPMETDAAAPVPEKKKKVKKIDVPVSSTVGGLPAAVLEQFVNEEFEMALQDRVMEETKERKNAVEEYVYGMRTKVTGALADFVSPEAAESFVALLNATEDWLYEDGEDETKGVYNAKLEELKAIGDPIELRASEESARPGACALLQAKASAVLAAAAPDAAHEHIDAADLEKVRGEAQAALDWLTEKQGLQAAVGKTQDPVLLSADVDKKLAALERFSTPIMSRPKPKPPAPEPAPEPAKPEAEANGDANGEAAPMEEDGEGAPEAEAAPKADDLD
;
A
#
# COMPACT_ATOMS: atom_id res chain seq x y z
N PRO A 1 -53.01 -7.40 16.53
CA PRO A 1 -52.96 -5.96 16.88
C PRO A 1 -51.52 -5.47 16.92
N ALA A 2 -51.05 -4.95 15.78
CA ALA A 2 -49.72 -4.35 15.64
C ALA A 2 -49.73 -2.90 16.16
N PRO A 3 -48.69 -2.43 16.87
CA PRO A 3 -48.57 -1.05 17.31
C PRO A 3 -48.01 -0.15 16.19
N ALA A 4 -48.55 1.07 16.14
CA ALA A 4 -48.26 2.14 15.19
C ALA A 4 -46.98 2.95 15.56
N PRO A 5 -46.38 3.69 14.60
CA PRO A 5 -45.06 4.30 14.74
C PRO A 5 -45.05 5.71 15.37
N ALA A 6 -43.86 6.11 15.84
CA ALA A 6 -43.52 7.34 16.53
C ALA A 6 -43.36 8.59 15.60
N PRO A 7 -43.47 9.83 16.13
CA PRO A 7 -43.49 11.06 15.34
C PRO A 7 -42.09 11.70 15.13
N ALA A 8 -41.97 12.45 14.04
CA ALA A 8 -40.78 13.16 13.58
C ALA A 8 -40.57 14.53 14.28
N GLU A 9 -39.31 14.87 14.51
CA GLU A 9 -38.83 16.14 15.05
C GLU A 9 -38.73 17.24 13.99
N ALA A 10 -38.96 18.49 14.42
CA ALA A 10 -38.75 19.72 13.66
C ALA A 10 -37.46 20.42 14.14
N PRO A 11 -36.77 21.22 13.29
CA PRO A 11 -35.80 22.18 13.77
C PRO A 11 -36.37 23.62 13.76
N MET A 12 -36.11 24.35 14.84
CA MET A 12 -36.34 25.78 14.99
C MET A 12 -35.14 26.62 14.53
N ASP A 13 -35.52 27.78 14.01
CA ASP A 13 -34.83 29.01 13.66
C ASP A 13 -33.79 29.53 14.66
N THR A 14 -32.79 30.28 14.19
CA THR A 14 -32.46 31.63 14.72
C THR A 14 -31.40 32.38 13.89
N ASP A 15 -31.85 33.52 13.39
CA ASP A 15 -31.24 34.86 13.47
C ASP A 15 -30.32 35.41 12.36
N ALA A 16 -30.61 36.68 12.05
CA ALA A 16 -30.26 37.51 10.90
C ALA A 16 -29.24 38.61 11.35
N PRO A 17 -29.12 39.86 10.78
CA PRO A 17 -29.66 40.47 9.55
C PRO A 17 -28.74 41.49 8.80
N ALA A 18 -29.31 42.03 7.70
CA ALA A 18 -29.16 43.38 7.07
C ALA A 18 -27.88 43.66 6.24
N GLU A 19 -27.91 44.31 5.07
CA GLU A 19 -28.63 45.48 4.52
C GLU A 19 -28.59 45.42 2.96
N ASN A 20 -29.38 46.09 2.10
CA ASN A 20 -30.53 46.98 2.19
C ASN A 20 -30.94 47.37 0.73
N GLY A 21 -32.25 47.58 0.54
CA GLY A 21 -32.88 48.61 -0.32
C GLY A 21 -32.78 48.51 -1.86
N GLU A 22 -33.81 48.86 -2.65
CA GLU A 22 -35.08 49.52 -2.34
C GLU A 22 -36.00 49.53 -3.60
N ASN A 23 -37.32 49.38 -3.36
CA ASN A 23 -38.49 50.06 -3.96
C ASN A 23 -38.73 50.10 -5.51
N THR A 24 -39.94 50.10 -6.08
CA THR A 24 -41.33 50.31 -5.60
C THR A 24 -42.28 49.93 -6.76
N ALA A 25 -43.48 49.40 -6.45
CA ALA A 25 -44.67 49.35 -7.31
C ALA A 25 -45.37 50.76 -7.34
N PRO A 26 -46.49 51.07 -8.07
CA PRO A 26 -47.75 50.29 -8.03
C PRO A 26 -48.73 50.37 -9.27
N GLU A 27 -49.69 49.44 -9.25
CA GLU A 27 -51.16 49.51 -9.53
C GLU A 27 -51.80 50.23 -10.76
N ASP A 28 -52.54 49.40 -11.55
CA ASP A 28 -54.02 49.38 -11.76
C ASP A 28 -54.72 50.50 -12.63
N PRO A 29 -56.07 50.52 -12.84
CA PRO A 29 -56.75 50.15 -14.10
C PRO A 29 -57.62 51.26 -14.78
N ASN A 30 -58.10 50.96 -16.00
CA ASN A 30 -59.36 51.36 -16.67
C ASN A 30 -59.92 52.81 -16.56
N GLY A 31 -60.16 53.49 -17.71
CA GLY A 31 -61.14 54.60 -17.79
C GLY A 31 -61.01 55.62 -18.93
N GLU A 32 -61.85 55.45 -19.97
CA GLU A 32 -62.52 56.48 -20.81
C GLU A 32 -61.81 57.27 -21.96
N LYS A 33 -62.60 57.42 -23.04
CA LYS A 33 -62.49 58.03 -24.40
C LYS A 33 -62.29 59.57 -24.43
N PRO A 34 -62.34 60.27 -25.61
CA PRO A 34 -61.83 60.06 -26.98
C PRO A 34 -61.16 61.35 -27.60
N MET A 35 -60.41 61.26 -28.72
CA MET A 35 -60.51 62.24 -29.83
C MET A 35 -59.68 61.84 -31.08
N GLU A 36 -60.28 62.09 -32.24
CA GLU A 36 -59.78 61.88 -33.60
C GLU A 36 -58.62 62.81 -34.00
N THR A 37 -57.74 62.39 -34.91
CA THR A 37 -57.68 62.89 -36.32
C THR A 37 -56.38 62.47 -37.04
N ASP A 38 -56.56 61.79 -38.18
CA ASP A 38 -55.89 61.86 -39.49
C ASP A 38 -54.35 61.89 -39.70
N ALA A 39 -53.97 61.28 -40.84
CA ALA A 39 -52.76 61.47 -41.67
C ALA A 39 -51.56 60.48 -41.57
N ALA A 40 -51.59 59.54 -42.52
CA ALA A 40 -50.54 58.79 -43.24
C ALA A 40 -49.04 58.91 -42.87
N ALA A 41 -48.41 57.73 -42.82
CA ALA A 41 -46.99 57.44 -42.56
C ALA A 41 -46.03 57.70 -43.74
N PRO A 42 -44.71 57.64 -43.47
CA PRO A 42 -43.76 56.96 -44.35
C PRO A 42 -43.03 55.82 -43.60
N VAL A 43 -42.98 54.63 -44.21
CA VAL A 43 -42.36 53.41 -43.62
C VAL A 43 -40.89 53.29 -44.06
N PRO A 44 -39.91 53.23 -43.14
CA PRO A 44 -38.50 52.93 -43.47
C PRO A 44 -38.21 51.42 -43.47
N GLU A 45 -37.42 50.97 -44.45
CA GLU A 45 -36.99 49.57 -44.63
C GLU A 45 -36.22 49.03 -43.41
N LYS A 46 -36.67 47.88 -42.88
CA LYS A 46 -36.08 47.22 -41.71
C LYS A 46 -35.00 46.20 -42.12
N LYS A 47 -33.77 46.40 -41.64
CA LYS A 47 -32.67 45.41 -41.68
C LYS A 47 -33.09 44.13 -40.93
N LYS A 48 -32.99 42.97 -41.60
CA LYS A 48 -33.39 41.66 -41.03
C LYS A 48 -32.44 41.27 -39.89
N LYS A 49 -33.01 41.15 -38.69
CA LYS A 49 -32.34 40.69 -37.47
C LYS A 49 -32.49 39.17 -37.40
N VAL A 50 -31.41 38.40 -37.58
CA VAL A 50 -31.44 36.93 -37.48
C VAL A 50 -31.20 36.53 -36.04
N LYS A 51 -32.17 35.85 -35.43
CA LYS A 51 -32.04 35.23 -34.10
C LYS A 51 -31.81 33.73 -34.28
N LYS A 52 -30.73 33.20 -33.73
CA LYS A 52 -30.54 31.74 -33.57
C LYS A 52 -31.33 31.31 -32.34
N ILE A 53 -32.17 30.29 -32.53
CA ILE A 53 -33.00 29.70 -31.48
C ILE A 53 -32.59 28.23 -31.44
N ASP A 54 -32.28 27.72 -30.26
CA ASP A 54 -31.99 26.30 -30.11
C ASP A 54 -33.27 25.48 -30.31
N VAL A 55 -33.17 24.64 -31.34
CA VAL A 55 -34.02 23.52 -31.74
C VAL A 55 -34.10 22.37 -30.74
N PRO A 56 -35.04 22.20 -29.78
CA PRO A 56 -35.13 20.92 -29.09
C PRO A 56 -35.43 19.82 -30.12
N VAL A 57 -34.45 18.98 -30.40
CA VAL A 57 -34.57 17.84 -31.33
C VAL A 57 -34.86 16.59 -30.51
N SER A 58 -36.07 16.05 -30.65
CA SER A 58 -36.38 14.70 -30.20
C SER A 58 -36.19 13.73 -31.37
N SER A 59 -35.25 12.80 -31.28
CA SER A 59 -35.11 11.71 -32.24
C SER A 59 -35.71 10.43 -31.65
N THR A 60 -36.56 9.75 -32.43
CA THR A 60 -36.97 8.38 -32.13
C THR A 60 -36.03 7.46 -32.89
N VAL A 61 -35.02 6.98 -32.19
CA VAL A 61 -34.08 5.95 -32.68
C VAL A 61 -34.55 4.58 -32.22
N GLY A 62 -34.14 3.50 -32.91
CA GLY A 62 -34.38 2.14 -32.43
C GLY A 62 -33.67 1.91 -31.10
N GLY A 63 -34.37 1.38 -30.10
CA GLY A 63 -33.84 1.15 -28.75
C GLY A 63 -34.96 1.02 -27.72
N LEU A 64 -34.61 0.50 -26.53
CA LEU A 64 -35.54 0.42 -25.41
C LEU A 64 -35.69 1.80 -24.73
N PRO A 65 -36.87 2.13 -24.18
CA PRO A 65 -37.04 3.35 -23.38
C PRO A 65 -36.09 3.38 -22.17
N ALA A 66 -35.62 4.56 -21.76
CA ALA A 66 -34.66 4.70 -20.66
C ALA A 66 -35.11 4.01 -19.36
N ALA A 67 -36.40 4.11 -19.01
CA ALA A 67 -36.96 3.43 -17.84
C ALA A 67 -36.91 1.88 -17.93
N VAL A 68 -37.08 1.33 -19.14
CA VAL A 68 -37.00 -0.12 -19.38
C VAL A 68 -35.53 -0.58 -19.38
N LEU A 69 -34.62 0.24 -19.91
CA LEU A 69 -33.18 -0.02 -19.82
C LEU A 69 -32.69 -0.03 -18.37
N GLU A 70 -33.10 0.95 -17.57
CA GLU A 70 -32.75 1.00 -16.15
C GLU A 70 -33.29 -0.22 -15.39
N GLN A 71 -34.52 -0.65 -15.70
CA GLN A 71 -35.06 -1.90 -15.16
C GLN A 71 -34.17 -3.10 -15.51
N PHE A 72 -33.81 -3.29 -16.78
CA PHE A 72 -32.95 -4.41 -17.18
C PHE A 72 -31.54 -4.32 -16.60
N VAL A 73 -30.99 -3.12 -16.40
CA VAL A 73 -29.70 -2.93 -15.72
C VAL A 73 -29.78 -3.37 -14.25
N ASN A 74 -30.87 -3.04 -13.56
CA ASN A 74 -31.08 -3.47 -12.18
C ASN A 74 -31.29 -4.99 -12.08
N GLU A 75 -32.08 -5.58 -12.98
CA GLU A 75 -32.27 -7.03 -13.05
C GLU A 75 -30.94 -7.76 -13.32
N GLU A 76 -30.11 -7.25 -14.25
CA GLU A 76 -28.76 -7.77 -14.50
C GLU A 76 -27.87 -7.66 -13.26
N PHE A 77 -27.92 -6.55 -12.53
CA PHE A 77 -27.14 -6.37 -11.30
C PHE A 77 -27.59 -7.34 -10.20
N GLU A 78 -28.90 -7.58 -10.05
CA GLU A 78 -29.44 -8.54 -9.10
C GLU A 78 -28.99 -9.96 -9.43
N MET A 79 -29.08 -10.37 -10.71
CA MET A 79 -28.61 -11.68 -11.17
C MET A 79 -27.09 -11.84 -10.95
N ALA A 80 -26.30 -10.84 -11.33
CA ALA A 80 -24.85 -10.86 -11.14
C ALA A 80 -24.45 -10.92 -9.65
N LEU A 81 -25.21 -10.24 -8.77
CA LEU A 81 -24.98 -10.31 -7.33
C LEU A 81 -25.34 -11.69 -6.77
N GLN A 82 -26.43 -12.29 -7.22
CA GLN A 82 -26.80 -13.66 -6.82
C GLN A 82 -25.74 -14.67 -7.24
N ASP A 83 -25.27 -14.59 -8.49
CA ASP A 83 -24.20 -15.45 -9.00
C ASP A 83 -22.93 -15.32 -8.16
N ARG A 84 -22.51 -14.07 -7.87
CA ARG A 84 -21.37 -13.81 -6.99
C ARG A 84 -21.55 -14.40 -5.60
N VAL A 85 -22.71 -14.23 -4.98
CA VAL A 85 -22.98 -14.77 -3.63
C VAL A 85 -22.93 -16.30 -3.65
N MET A 86 -23.49 -16.94 -4.68
CA MET A 86 -23.42 -18.39 -4.86
C MET A 86 -21.97 -18.88 -5.04
N GLU A 87 -21.18 -18.20 -5.87
CA GLU A 87 -19.76 -18.53 -6.08
C GLU A 87 -18.96 -18.39 -4.79
N GLU A 88 -19.08 -17.25 -4.09
CA GLU A 88 -18.38 -17.02 -2.83
C GLU A 88 -18.82 -18.04 -1.75
N THR A 89 -20.09 -18.47 -1.74
CA THR A 89 -20.57 -19.49 -0.80
C THR A 89 -19.97 -20.86 -1.10
N LYS A 90 -19.95 -21.26 -2.38
CA LYS A 90 -19.31 -22.51 -2.83
C LYS A 90 -17.81 -22.52 -2.53
N GLU A 91 -17.12 -21.40 -2.73
CA GLU A 91 -15.71 -21.25 -2.38
C GLU A 91 -15.49 -21.47 -0.88
N ARG A 92 -16.35 -20.92 -0.01
CA ARG A 92 -16.23 -21.16 1.44
C ARG A 92 -16.53 -22.60 1.84
N LYS A 93 -17.50 -23.26 1.21
CA LYS A 93 -17.74 -24.70 1.41
C LYS A 93 -16.49 -25.51 1.06
N ASN A 94 -15.93 -25.26 -0.12
CA ASN A 94 -14.70 -25.93 -0.59
C ASN A 94 -13.51 -25.67 0.34
N ALA A 95 -13.39 -24.45 0.89
CA ALA A 95 -12.32 -24.12 1.84
C ALA A 95 -12.44 -24.91 3.16
N VAL A 96 -13.66 -25.15 3.65
CA VAL A 96 -13.88 -26.03 4.82
C VAL A 96 -13.49 -27.46 4.46
N GLU A 97 -13.94 -27.96 3.32
CA GLU A 97 -13.67 -29.33 2.86
C GLU A 97 -12.15 -29.58 2.71
N GLU A 98 -11.44 -28.68 2.02
CA GLU A 98 -9.98 -28.74 1.87
C GLU A 98 -9.27 -28.71 3.23
N TYR A 99 -9.70 -27.82 4.14
CA TYR A 99 -9.12 -27.72 5.46
C TYR A 99 -9.32 -29.02 6.25
N VAL A 100 -10.53 -29.61 6.22
CA VAL A 100 -10.84 -30.85 6.93
C VAL A 100 -9.94 -32.00 6.44
N TYR A 101 -9.85 -32.19 5.13
CA TYR A 101 -9.00 -33.23 4.54
C TYR A 101 -7.51 -33.01 4.85
N GLY A 102 -7.01 -31.79 4.60
CA GLY A 102 -5.60 -31.47 4.82
C GLY A 102 -5.20 -31.57 6.29
N MET A 103 -6.03 -31.05 7.19
CA MET A 103 -5.71 -31.00 8.62
C MET A 103 -5.72 -32.38 9.27
N ARG A 104 -6.63 -33.29 8.87
CA ARG A 104 -6.67 -34.66 9.39
C ARG A 104 -5.36 -35.41 9.13
N THR A 105 -4.82 -35.31 7.92
CA THR A 105 -3.52 -35.89 7.56
C THR A 105 -2.37 -35.22 8.30
N LYS A 106 -2.41 -33.90 8.45
CA LYS A 106 -1.35 -33.15 9.15
C LYS A 106 -1.29 -33.50 10.64
N VAL A 107 -2.42 -33.50 11.35
CA VAL A 107 -2.51 -33.74 12.81
C VAL A 107 -2.02 -35.13 13.21
N THR A 108 -2.29 -36.13 12.37
CA THR A 108 -1.85 -37.53 12.61
C THR A 108 -0.45 -37.82 12.06
N GLY A 109 0.12 -36.91 11.27
CA GLY A 109 1.42 -37.04 10.63
C GLY A 109 2.38 -35.93 11.08
N ALA A 110 2.59 -34.94 10.22
CA ALA A 110 3.61 -33.91 10.39
C ALA A 110 3.46 -33.06 11.67
N LEU A 111 2.24 -32.93 12.20
CA LEU A 111 1.94 -32.12 13.38
C LEU A 111 1.83 -32.93 14.68
N ALA A 112 1.96 -34.26 14.64
CA ALA A 112 1.69 -35.14 15.78
C ALA A 112 2.53 -34.81 17.03
N ASP A 113 3.76 -34.32 16.84
CA ASP A 113 4.67 -33.90 17.92
C ASP A 113 4.25 -32.59 18.63
N PHE A 114 3.37 -31.79 18.01
CA PHE A 114 3.03 -30.42 18.43
C PHE A 114 1.64 -30.30 19.05
N VAL A 115 0.97 -31.43 19.25
CA VAL A 115 -0.35 -31.55 19.86
C VAL A 115 -0.32 -32.71 20.87
N SER A 116 -1.07 -32.61 21.98
CA SER A 116 -1.19 -33.76 22.88
C SER A 116 -2.04 -34.86 22.23
N PRO A 117 -1.81 -36.14 22.55
CA PRO A 117 -2.61 -37.23 22.00
C PRO A 117 -4.12 -37.04 22.21
N GLU A 118 -4.52 -36.57 23.39
CA GLU A 118 -5.93 -36.33 23.73
C GLU A 118 -6.52 -35.18 22.92
N ALA A 119 -5.76 -34.08 22.73
CA ALA A 119 -6.20 -32.96 21.93
C ALA A 119 -6.28 -33.34 20.44
N ALA A 120 -5.32 -34.13 19.94
CA ALA A 120 -5.32 -34.63 18.57
C ALA A 120 -6.55 -35.52 18.30
N GLU A 121 -6.86 -36.45 19.20
CA GLU A 121 -8.05 -37.31 19.09
C GLU A 121 -9.34 -36.47 19.08
N SER A 122 -9.46 -35.51 19.99
CA SER A 122 -10.63 -34.63 20.04
C SER A 122 -10.78 -33.77 18.77
N PHE A 123 -9.67 -33.30 18.21
CA PHE A 123 -9.68 -32.48 17.01
C PHE A 123 -9.99 -33.31 15.76
N VAL A 124 -9.44 -34.53 15.64
CA VAL A 124 -9.80 -35.46 14.56
C VAL A 124 -11.28 -35.82 14.62
N ALA A 125 -11.86 -36.02 15.81
CA ALA A 125 -13.29 -36.25 15.96
C ALA A 125 -14.12 -35.05 15.48
N LEU A 126 -13.70 -33.82 15.80
CA LEU A 126 -14.35 -32.59 15.31
C LEU A 126 -14.24 -32.44 13.78
N LEU A 127 -13.09 -32.78 13.20
CA LEU A 127 -12.87 -32.76 11.75
C LEU A 127 -13.77 -33.79 11.05
N ASN A 128 -13.94 -34.99 11.61
CA ASN A 128 -14.87 -36.00 11.08
C ASN A 128 -16.32 -35.51 11.19
N ALA A 129 -16.73 -34.99 12.34
CA ALA A 129 -18.08 -34.46 12.52
C ALA A 129 -18.39 -33.28 11.56
N THR A 130 -17.37 -32.48 11.21
CA THR A 130 -17.53 -31.39 10.25
C THR A 130 -17.64 -31.91 8.81
N GLU A 131 -16.92 -32.99 8.46
CA GLU A 131 -17.08 -33.68 7.17
C GLU A 131 -18.49 -34.27 7.03
N ASP A 132 -18.96 -34.99 8.05
CA ASP A 132 -20.30 -35.58 8.07
C ASP A 132 -21.36 -34.48 7.93
N TRP A 133 -21.21 -33.38 8.66
CA TRP A 133 -22.10 -32.21 8.55
C TRP A 133 -22.10 -31.61 7.14
N LEU A 134 -20.95 -31.50 6.45
CA LEU A 134 -20.88 -30.96 5.09
C LEU A 134 -21.70 -31.77 4.06
N TYR A 135 -21.89 -33.07 4.30
CA TYR A 135 -22.66 -33.98 3.45
C TYR A 135 -24.12 -34.17 3.91
N GLU A 136 -24.51 -33.66 5.08
CA GLU A 136 -25.85 -33.73 5.64
C GLU A 136 -26.46 -32.32 5.76
N ASP A 137 -26.59 -31.81 6.99
CA ASP A 137 -27.25 -30.53 7.29
C ASP A 137 -26.52 -29.31 6.71
N GLY A 138 -25.24 -29.45 6.37
CA GLY A 138 -24.37 -28.39 5.84
C GLY A 138 -24.28 -28.32 4.32
N GLU A 139 -25.12 -29.05 3.57
CA GLU A 139 -25.02 -29.10 2.11
C GLU A 139 -25.31 -27.74 1.44
N ASP A 140 -26.34 -27.03 1.90
CA ASP A 140 -26.83 -25.76 1.36
C ASP A 140 -26.96 -24.70 2.46
N GLU A 141 -25.83 -24.41 3.09
CA GLU A 141 -25.75 -23.44 4.18
C GLU A 141 -25.21 -22.08 3.73
N THR A 142 -25.44 -21.06 4.54
CA THR A 142 -24.98 -19.70 4.19
C THR A 142 -23.46 -19.59 4.27
N LYS A 143 -22.88 -18.69 3.46
CA LYS A 143 -21.46 -18.31 3.55
C LYS A 143 -20.97 -18.05 4.99
N GLY A 144 -21.82 -17.42 5.81
CA GLY A 144 -21.51 -17.11 7.21
C GLY A 144 -21.30 -18.36 8.07
N VAL A 145 -22.10 -19.41 7.84
CA VAL A 145 -21.99 -20.68 8.57
C VAL A 145 -20.71 -21.43 8.17
N TYR A 146 -20.37 -21.48 6.88
CA TYR A 146 -19.10 -22.07 6.45
C TYR A 146 -17.89 -21.33 7.03
N ASN A 147 -17.93 -19.99 7.09
CA ASN A 147 -16.86 -19.22 7.74
C ASN A 147 -16.74 -19.54 9.22
N ALA A 148 -17.86 -19.59 9.96
CA ALA A 148 -17.85 -19.92 11.38
C ALA A 148 -17.28 -21.33 11.63
N LYS A 149 -17.64 -22.31 10.78
CA LYS A 149 -17.08 -23.66 10.82
C LYS A 149 -15.57 -23.67 10.58
N LEU A 150 -15.11 -22.93 9.57
CA LEU A 150 -13.68 -22.83 9.30
C LEU A 150 -12.93 -22.16 10.46
N GLU A 151 -13.48 -21.10 11.06
CA GLU A 151 -12.90 -20.41 12.20
C GLU A 151 -12.83 -21.29 13.45
N GLU A 152 -13.88 -22.09 13.72
CA GLU A 152 -13.90 -23.10 14.79
C GLU A 152 -12.74 -24.09 14.64
N LEU A 153 -12.53 -24.60 13.42
CA LEU A 153 -11.46 -25.54 13.14
C LEU A 153 -10.06 -24.90 13.18
N LYS A 154 -9.93 -23.66 12.71
CA LYS A 154 -8.67 -22.89 12.72
C LYS A 154 -8.26 -22.45 14.12
N ALA A 155 -9.20 -22.17 15.00
CA ALA A 155 -8.91 -21.84 16.39
C ALA A 155 -8.12 -22.95 17.11
N ILE A 156 -8.25 -24.21 16.66
CA ILE A 156 -7.51 -25.36 17.18
C ILE A 156 -6.28 -25.68 16.31
N GLY A 157 -6.43 -25.66 14.99
CA GLY A 157 -5.37 -26.05 14.07
C GLY A 157 -4.24 -25.02 13.93
N ASP A 158 -4.57 -23.73 13.86
CA ASP A 158 -3.57 -22.65 13.64
C ASP A 158 -2.51 -22.62 14.76
N PRO A 159 -2.84 -22.76 16.06
CA PRO A 159 -1.82 -22.89 17.11
C PRO A 159 -0.91 -24.10 16.94
N ILE A 160 -1.41 -25.23 16.44
CA ILE A 160 -0.62 -26.44 16.22
C ILE A 160 0.35 -26.23 15.04
N GLU A 161 -0.12 -25.67 13.94
CA GLU A 161 0.73 -25.31 12.79
C GLU A 161 1.76 -24.24 13.16
N LEU A 162 1.39 -23.28 14.00
CA LEU A 162 2.30 -22.27 14.52
C LEU A 162 3.44 -22.91 15.32
N ARG A 163 3.13 -23.83 16.25
CA ARG A 163 4.17 -24.55 17.02
C ARG A 163 5.15 -25.29 16.10
N ALA A 164 4.64 -25.97 15.08
CA ALA A 164 5.47 -26.72 14.13
C ALA A 164 6.34 -25.83 13.24
N SER A 165 5.75 -24.75 12.69
CA SER A 165 6.49 -23.79 11.85
C SER A 165 7.56 -23.06 12.65
N GLU A 166 7.26 -22.69 13.90
CA GLU A 166 8.19 -22.04 14.81
C GLU A 166 9.35 -22.94 15.22
N GLU A 167 9.13 -24.24 15.43
CA GLU A 167 10.21 -25.19 15.71
C GLU A 167 11.23 -25.27 14.56
N SER A 168 10.76 -25.16 13.33
CA SER A 168 11.58 -25.13 12.11
C SER A 168 12.30 -23.77 11.92
N ALA A 169 11.57 -22.67 12.06
CA ALA A 169 12.07 -21.33 11.72
C ALA A 169 12.96 -20.71 12.79
N ARG A 170 12.64 -20.93 14.07
CA ARG A 170 13.29 -20.26 15.22
C ARG A 170 14.80 -20.48 15.31
N PRO A 171 15.36 -21.68 15.10
CA PRO A 171 16.82 -21.87 15.15
C PRO A 171 17.56 -20.99 14.14
N GLY A 172 17.02 -20.86 12.92
CA GLY A 172 17.59 -19.99 11.88
C GLY A 172 17.53 -18.52 12.24
N ALA A 173 16.38 -18.04 12.70
CA ALA A 173 16.21 -16.66 13.14
C ALA A 173 17.15 -16.32 14.32
N CYS A 174 17.26 -17.21 15.30
CA CYS A 174 18.16 -17.05 16.45
C CYS A 174 19.63 -16.98 16.02
N ALA A 175 20.05 -17.89 15.14
CA ALA A 175 21.42 -17.91 14.62
C ALA A 175 21.76 -16.62 13.85
N LEU A 176 20.81 -16.11 13.07
CA LEU A 176 20.97 -14.86 12.34
C LEU A 176 21.14 -13.66 13.28
N LEU A 177 20.26 -13.52 14.28
CA LEU A 177 20.38 -12.47 15.29
C LEU A 177 21.70 -12.57 16.05
N GLN A 178 22.10 -13.77 16.48
CA GLN A 178 23.36 -13.99 17.18
C GLN A 178 24.57 -13.59 16.32
N ALA A 179 24.60 -14.01 15.06
CA ALA A 179 25.69 -13.68 14.12
C ALA A 179 25.77 -12.17 13.88
N LYS A 180 24.64 -11.51 13.66
CA LYS A 180 24.57 -10.07 13.40
C LYS A 180 24.96 -9.25 14.63
N ALA A 181 24.44 -9.60 15.81
CA ALA A 181 24.81 -8.91 17.04
C ALA A 181 26.30 -9.10 17.37
N SER A 182 26.85 -10.30 17.16
CA SER A 182 28.28 -10.54 17.33
C SER A 182 29.13 -9.76 16.33
N ALA A 183 28.68 -9.65 15.07
CA ALA A 183 29.35 -8.85 14.05
C ALA A 183 29.33 -7.36 14.39
N VAL A 184 28.20 -6.84 14.92
CA VAL A 184 28.09 -5.45 15.39
C VAL A 184 29.03 -5.20 16.57
N LEU A 185 29.12 -6.12 17.54
CA LEU A 185 30.06 -6.03 18.65
C LEU A 185 31.51 -5.99 18.17
N ALA A 186 31.87 -6.88 17.24
CA ALA A 186 33.22 -6.94 16.67
C ALA A 186 33.55 -5.67 15.86
N ALA A 187 32.60 -5.17 15.07
CA ALA A 187 32.78 -3.95 14.30
C ALA A 187 32.91 -2.72 15.21
N ALA A 188 32.18 -2.67 16.33
CA ALA A 188 32.26 -1.56 17.28
C ALA A 188 33.50 -1.62 18.21
N ALA A 189 34.41 -2.57 18.00
CA ALA A 189 35.71 -2.59 18.65
C ALA A 189 36.56 -1.38 18.21
N PRO A 190 37.42 -0.84 19.09
CA PRO A 190 38.29 0.29 18.73
C PRO A 190 39.28 -0.14 17.63
N ASP A 191 39.10 0.40 16.43
CA ASP A 191 39.94 0.20 15.24
C ASP A 191 40.09 1.53 14.47
N ALA A 192 41.15 1.66 13.66
CA ALA A 192 41.46 2.83 12.81
C ALA A 192 40.34 3.18 11.81
N ALA A 193 39.41 2.25 11.58
CA ALA A 193 38.20 2.47 10.80
C ALA A 193 37.17 3.38 11.50
N HIS A 194 37.18 3.48 12.84
CA HIS A 194 36.17 4.18 13.63
C HIS A 194 36.71 5.37 14.44
N GLU A 195 37.95 5.81 14.22
CA GLU A 195 38.55 6.97 14.92
C GLU A 195 37.76 8.28 14.75
N HIS A 196 36.96 8.40 13.69
CA HIS A 196 36.11 9.55 13.43
C HIS A 196 34.71 9.43 14.02
N ILE A 197 34.36 8.28 14.61
CA ILE A 197 33.07 8.05 15.27
C ILE A 197 33.24 8.36 16.76
N ASP A 198 32.25 9.05 17.32
CA ASP A 198 32.25 9.37 18.75
C ASP A 198 32.29 8.08 19.60
N ALA A 199 33.20 8.06 20.57
CA ALA A 199 33.40 6.89 21.44
C ALA A 199 32.15 6.53 22.25
N ALA A 200 31.30 7.51 22.61
CA ALA A 200 30.06 7.25 23.31
C ALA A 200 28.99 6.64 22.40
N ASP A 201 28.99 6.99 21.10
CA ASP A 201 28.11 6.34 20.11
C ASP A 201 28.52 4.88 19.85
N LEU A 202 29.82 4.57 19.79
CA LEU A 202 30.30 3.18 19.70
C LEU A 202 29.95 2.35 20.94
N GLU A 203 30.06 2.94 22.14
CA GLU A 203 29.68 2.27 23.38
C GLU A 203 28.17 1.96 23.43
N LYS A 204 27.32 2.88 22.95
CA LYS A 204 25.88 2.62 22.82
C LYS A 204 25.58 1.48 21.86
N VAL A 205 26.27 1.41 20.72
CA VAL A 205 26.11 0.31 19.75
C VAL A 205 26.53 -1.03 20.36
N ARG A 206 27.64 -1.06 21.12
CA ARG A 206 28.04 -2.27 21.86
C ARG A 206 27.02 -2.65 22.93
N GLY A 207 26.50 -1.67 23.68
CA GLY A 207 25.45 -1.88 24.68
C GLY A 207 24.19 -2.48 24.08
N GLU A 208 23.68 -1.96 22.96
CA GLU A 208 22.47 -2.50 22.31
C GLU A 208 22.70 -3.90 21.73
N ALA A 209 23.88 -4.15 21.14
CA ALA A 209 24.21 -5.47 20.62
C ALA A 209 24.36 -6.52 21.74
N GLN A 210 24.97 -6.16 22.87
CA GLN A 210 25.04 -7.03 24.04
C GLN A 210 23.65 -7.28 24.64
N ALA A 211 22.84 -6.23 24.78
CA ALA A 211 21.46 -6.37 25.27
C ALA A 211 20.60 -7.26 24.36
N ALA A 212 20.84 -7.26 23.04
CA ALA A 212 20.19 -8.16 22.10
C ALA A 212 20.62 -9.63 22.30
N LEU A 213 21.91 -9.90 22.57
CA LEU A 213 22.42 -11.24 22.87
C LEU A 213 21.90 -11.77 24.22
N ASP A 214 21.88 -10.92 25.24
CA ASP A 214 21.38 -11.28 26.57
C ASP A 214 19.89 -11.61 26.51
N TRP A 215 19.11 -10.77 25.81
CA TRP A 215 17.69 -11.03 25.54
C TRP A 215 17.47 -12.34 24.78
N LEU A 216 18.26 -12.61 23.73
CA LEU A 216 18.14 -13.83 22.96
C LEU A 216 18.41 -15.06 23.83
N THR A 217 19.46 -15.01 24.66
CA THR A 217 19.84 -16.09 25.57
C THR A 217 18.75 -16.35 26.61
N GLU A 218 18.21 -15.29 27.21
CA GLU A 218 17.10 -15.38 28.16
C GLU A 218 15.88 -16.04 27.51
N LYS A 219 15.46 -15.57 26.34
CA LYS A 219 14.29 -16.09 25.63
C LYS A 219 14.48 -17.52 25.14
N GLN A 220 15.67 -17.90 24.69
CA GLN A 220 16.00 -19.28 24.35
C GLN A 220 15.94 -20.20 25.58
N GLY A 221 16.42 -19.73 26.73
CA GLY A 221 16.32 -20.46 27.99
C GLY A 221 14.87 -20.70 28.41
N LEU A 222 14.01 -19.69 28.30
CA LEU A 222 12.57 -19.82 28.55
C LEU A 222 11.91 -20.78 27.56
N GLN A 223 12.24 -20.70 26.27
CA GLN A 223 11.68 -21.57 25.24
C GLN A 223 12.10 -23.04 25.43
N ALA A 224 13.33 -23.30 25.88
CA ALA A 224 13.80 -24.66 26.14
C ALA A 224 13.06 -25.35 27.30
N ALA A 225 12.42 -24.58 28.19
CA ALA A 225 11.59 -25.10 29.27
C ALA A 225 10.14 -25.40 28.83
N VAL A 226 9.74 -24.97 27.62
CA VAL A 226 8.39 -25.14 27.07
C VAL A 226 8.33 -26.42 26.24
N GLY A 227 7.34 -27.28 26.51
CA GLY A 227 7.12 -28.50 25.73
C GLY A 227 6.61 -28.19 24.32
N LYS A 228 6.86 -29.10 23.36
CA LYS A 228 6.45 -28.92 21.95
C LYS A 228 4.95 -28.70 21.72
N THR A 229 4.12 -29.15 22.65
CA THR A 229 2.65 -29.04 22.60
C THR A 229 2.11 -27.75 23.22
N GLN A 230 2.97 -26.96 23.86
CA GLN A 230 2.62 -25.69 24.48
C GLN A 230 2.98 -24.53 23.56
N ASP A 231 2.34 -23.38 23.78
CA ASP A 231 2.57 -22.21 22.95
C ASP A 231 4.00 -21.67 23.14
N PRO A 232 4.72 -21.39 22.03
CA PRO A 232 6.07 -20.88 22.11
C PRO A 232 6.12 -19.49 22.74
N VAL A 233 7.12 -19.26 23.58
CA VAL A 233 7.38 -17.99 24.27
C VAL A 233 8.32 -17.07 23.49
N LEU A 234 9.01 -17.61 22.47
CA LEU A 234 9.89 -16.88 21.57
C LEU A 234 9.46 -17.18 20.14
N LEU A 235 8.83 -16.24 19.45
CA LEU A 235 8.51 -16.41 18.04
C LEU A 235 9.68 -15.96 17.15
N SER A 236 9.84 -16.59 16.00
CA SER A 236 10.76 -16.20 14.93
C SER A 236 10.57 -14.73 14.55
N ALA A 237 9.31 -14.30 14.42
CA ALA A 237 8.94 -12.92 14.14
C ALA A 237 9.41 -11.92 15.22
N ASP A 238 9.51 -12.34 16.49
CA ASP A 238 10.01 -11.47 17.56
C ASP A 238 11.53 -11.34 17.51
N VAL A 239 12.23 -12.43 17.13
CA VAL A 239 13.67 -12.41 16.86
C VAL A 239 13.97 -11.48 15.68
N ASP A 240 13.18 -11.55 14.61
CA ASP A 240 13.33 -10.69 13.43
C ASP A 240 13.08 -9.21 13.75
N LYS A 241 12.06 -8.90 14.56
CA LYS A 241 11.83 -7.53 15.06
C LYS A 241 13.02 -7.02 15.86
N LYS A 242 13.61 -7.86 16.73
CA LYS A 242 14.78 -7.48 17.54
C LYS A 242 16.02 -7.27 16.65
N LEU A 243 16.21 -8.10 15.62
CA LEU A 243 17.25 -7.93 14.62
C LEU A 243 17.08 -6.61 13.85
N ALA A 244 15.88 -6.33 13.34
CA ALA A 244 15.60 -5.10 12.62
C ALA A 244 15.82 -3.85 13.49
N ALA A 245 15.47 -3.92 14.78
CA ALA A 245 15.74 -2.85 15.73
C ALA A 245 17.26 -2.62 15.92
N LEU A 246 18.03 -3.69 16.07
CA LEU A 246 19.49 -3.62 16.17
C LEU A 246 20.13 -3.04 14.91
N GLU A 247 19.72 -3.50 13.72
CA GLU A 247 20.26 -2.99 12.45
C GLU A 247 19.90 -1.51 12.24
N ARG A 248 18.66 -1.12 12.54
CA ARG A 248 18.19 0.27 12.48
C ARG A 248 18.98 1.19 13.41
N PHE A 249 19.39 0.70 14.58
CA PHE A 249 20.18 1.46 15.54
C PHE A 249 21.66 1.54 15.17
N SER A 250 22.26 0.39 14.83
CA SER A 250 23.71 0.27 14.62
C SER A 250 24.17 0.78 13.26
N THR A 251 23.41 0.56 12.19
CA THR A 251 23.85 0.86 10.82
C THR A 251 24.11 2.35 10.59
N PRO A 252 23.25 3.30 11.02
CA PRO A 252 23.51 4.72 10.83
C PRO A 252 24.72 5.25 11.61
N ILE A 253 25.09 4.60 12.72
CA ILE A 253 26.25 4.99 13.53
C ILE A 253 27.53 4.43 12.89
N MET A 254 27.53 3.14 12.56
CA MET A 254 28.69 2.43 12.03
C MET A 254 29.05 2.83 10.58
N SER A 255 28.10 3.38 9.81
CA SER A 255 28.32 3.81 8.42
C SER A 255 28.65 5.30 8.26
N ARG A 256 28.82 6.07 9.35
CA ARG A 256 29.17 7.50 9.26
C ARG A 256 30.50 7.67 8.49
N PRO A 257 30.57 8.51 7.45
CA PRO A 257 31.78 8.67 6.66
C PRO A 257 32.88 9.42 7.42
N LYS A 258 34.14 9.15 7.09
CA LYS A 258 35.30 9.92 7.58
C LYS A 258 35.16 11.39 7.14
N PRO A 259 35.36 12.38 8.03
CA PRO A 259 35.42 13.78 7.66
C PRO A 259 36.44 13.98 6.53
N LYS A 260 36.04 14.69 5.46
CA LYS A 260 36.98 15.00 4.35
C LYS A 260 38.16 15.80 4.93
N PRO A 261 39.41 15.48 4.52
CA PRO A 261 40.57 16.29 4.90
C PRO A 261 40.32 17.76 4.55
N PRO A 262 40.74 18.71 5.40
CA PRO A 262 40.66 20.12 5.07
C PRO A 262 41.38 20.35 3.74
N ALA A 263 40.71 21.03 2.80
CA ALA A 263 41.34 21.47 1.56
C ALA A 263 42.60 22.28 1.93
N PRO A 264 43.74 22.05 1.27
CA PRO A 264 44.94 22.84 1.56
C PRO A 264 44.62 24.32 1.41
N GLU A 265 44.91 25.10 2.44
CA GLU A 265 44.78 26.55 2.40
C GLU A 265 45.52 27.07 1.16
N PRO A 266 44.92 27.95 0.36
CA PRO A 266 45.60 28.54 -0.78
C PRO A 266 46.82 29.30 -0.25
N ALA A 267 48.01 28.90 -0.70
CA ALA A 267 49.24 29.61 -0.40
C ALA A 267 49.08 31.09 -0.82
N PRO A 268 49.51 32.05 0.01
CA PRO A 268 49.40 33.46 -0.34
C PRO A 268 50.27 33.74 -1.57
N GLU A 269 49.67 34.30 -2.61
CA GLU A 269 50.38 34.82 -3.77
C GLU A 269 51.43 35.84 -3.32
N PRO A 270 52.71 35.69 -3.71
CA PRO A 270 53.66 36.77 -3.55
C PRO A 270 53.38 37.87 -4.58
N ALA A 271 53.26 39.09 -4.06
CA ALA A 271 53.01 40.31 -4.81
C ALA A 271 54.02 40.54 -5.95
N LYS A 272 53.49 40.96 -7.11
CA LYS A 272 54.24 41.58 -8.21
C LYS A 272 55.01 42.82 -7.75
N PRO A 273 56.13 43.12 -8.42
CA PRO A 273 56.50 44.49 -8.75
C PRO A 273 56.34 44.76 -10.26
N GLU A 274 55.58 45.82 -10.59
CA GLU A 274 55.78 46.65 -11.79
C GLU A 274 57.07 47.48 -11.58
N ALA A 275 57.86 47.91 -12.58
CA ALA A 275 57.47 48.51 -13.87
C ALA A 275 58.67 48.59 -14.86
N GLU A 276 58.33 48.59 -16.16
CA GLU A 276 58.83 49.44 -17.27
C GLU A 276 60.29 49.27 -17.80
N ALA A 277 60.62 49.36 -19.11
CA ALA A 277 59.91 49.85 -20.30
C ALA A 277 60.57 49.38 -21.63
N ASN A 278 59.74 49.31 -22.69
CA ASN A 278 59.99 49.55 -24.15
C ASN A 278 61.05 48.72 -24.90
N GLY A 279 60.91 48.25 -26.15
CA GLY A 279 60.04 48.39 -27.33
C GLY A 279 60.84 47.65 -28.46
N ASP A 280 60.34 47.04 -29.54
CA ASP A 280 59.44 47.53 -30.58
C ASP A 280 59.23 46.38 -31.62
N ALA A 281 58.09 46.41 -32.32
CA ALA A 281 57.82 45.98 -33.70
C ALA A 281 57.98 44.51 -34.22
N ASN A 282 56.82 43.86 -34.43
CA ASN A 282 56.17 43.67 -35.76
C ASN A 282 55.90 42.23 -36.26
N GLY A 283 54.63 42.01 -36.67
CA GLY A 283 54.12 41.04 -37.66
C GLY A 283 53.92 39.60 -37.17
N GLU A 284 52.89 38.83 -37.51
CA GLU A 284 51.75 38.95 -38.42
C GLU A 284 50.82 37.73 -38.18
N ALA A 285 49.52 37.88 -38.50
CA ALA A 285 48.49 36.89 -38.92
C ALA A 285 48.79 35.37 -38.73
N ALA A 286 47.96 34.49 -38.18
CA ALA A 286 46.54 34.14 -38.40
C ALA A 286 46.45 32.58 -38.23
N PRO A 287 45.26 31.97 -38.12
CA PRO A 287 45.05 30.66 -37.48
C PRO A 287 44.97 29.47 -38.45
N MET A 288 45.21 28.26 -37.91
CA MET A 288 44.85 26.92 -38.44
C MET A 288 44.74 26.02 -37.19
N GLU A 289 43.64 25.35 -36.82
CA GLU A 289 42.75 24.42 -37.55
C GLU A 289 43.55 23.42 -38.39
N GLU A 290 43.69 22.20 -37.86
CA GLU A 290 43.43 20.89 -38.51
C GLU A 290 43.98 19.81 -37.54
N ASP A 291 43.13 19.08 -36.81
CA ASP A 291 42.43 17.85 -37.22
C ASP A 291 43.38 16.64 -37.35
N GLY A 292 42.87 15.46 -37.00
CA GLY A 292 43.62 14.22 -37.22
C GLY A 292 43.46 13.14 -36.17
N GLU A 293 42.21 12.66 -36.07
CA GLU A 293 41.82 11.32 -35.64
C GLU A 293 42.80 10.18 -35.96
N GLY A 294 42.66 9.09 -35.20
CA GLY A 294 43.27 7.83 -35.57
C GLY A 294 42.99 6.65 -34.63
N ALA A 295 41.71 6.34 -34.40
CA ALA A 295 41.30 4.93 -34.48
C ALA A 295 41.23 4.56 -35.98
N PRO A 296 41.39 3.29 -36.39
CA PRO A 296 40.19 2.43 -36.43
C PRO A 296 40.44 0.91 -36.29
N GLU A 297 39.34 0.21 -35.97
CA GLU A 297 38.77 -1.05 -36.55
C GLU A 297 39.67 -2.28 -36.84
N ALA A 298 39.18 -3.51 -36.96
CA ALA A 298 37.97 -4.30 -36.64
C ALA A 298 38.25 -5.71 -37.25
N GLU A 299 37.22 -6.58 -37.27
CA GLU A 299 37.13 -7.92 -37.89
C GLU A 299 37.68 -9.11 -37.09
N ALA A 300 37.04 -10.28 -37.04
CA ALA A 300 35.76 -10.77 -37.58
C ALA A 300 35.42 -12.13 -36.94
N ALA A 301 34.12 -12.48 -36.90
CA ALA A 301 33.63 -13.86 -36.79
C ALA A 301 33.63 -14.55 -38.17
N PRO A 302 33.56 -15.89 -38.25
CA PRO A 302 32.36 -16.45 -38.88
C PRO A 302 31.88 -17.85 -38.40
N LYS A 303 30.55 -18.00 -38.56
CA LYS A 303 29.71 -19.10 -39.10
C LYS A 303 29.47 -20.44 -38.37
N ALA A 304 28.19 -20.82 -38.51
CA ALA A 304 27.49 -22.05 -38.17
C ALA A 304 27.72 -23.17 -39.20
N ASP A 305 27.45 -24.41 -38.77
CA ASP A 305 27.00 -25.52 -39.61
C ASP A 305 26.10 -26.48 -38.80
N ASP A 306 25.30 -27.24 -39.55
CA ASP A 306 24.00 -27.87 -39.23
C ASP A 306 24.10 -29.36 -38.78
N LEU A 307 22.93 -29.94 -38.46
CA LEU A 307 22.54 -31.38 -38.44
C LEU A 307 22.61 -32.27 -37.17
N ASP A 308 21.41 -32.80 -36.89
CA ASP A 308 20.94 -33.98 -36.10
C ASP A 308 20.83 -33.89 -34.57
#